data_AF-A0A2N6BC67-F1
#
_entry.id   AF-A0A2N6BC67-F1
#
_cell.length_a   1.000
_cell.length_b   1.000
_cell.length_c   1.000
_cell.angle_alpha   90.00
_cell.angle_beta   90.00
_cell.angle_gamma   90.00
#
_symmetry.space_group_name_H-M   'P 1'
#
loop_
_entity.id
_entity.type
_entity.pdbx_description
1 polymer ?
#
loop_
_entity_poly.entity_id
_entity_poly.type
_entity_poly.pdbx_seq_one_letter_code
_entity_poly.pdbx_strand_id
1 'polypeptide(L)'
;MKALTLLLAALLTILSVMAFGAPVEMKNLDAMAVMVPIGSENGVEVESDFEVLDSKGSVVAHIFPFELYKRYFWSQPLDRKVYDSITEGMDIREVELAKKPHWEIRYKGWAWKLQQKRERVKELLDRINNLWNRSETMLSDLDNLAEDISPYSVTGNKESDYESERADYESLRDELVRQQDKLTDLVTSNRNDERRIERQRKKVEEIQDDLDEQRDLVRDLEIDLRVLAREKSDALEHTRNVIDSLKTEAKDINSELWKALSALEILDAQMQPAEK
;
A
#
# COMPACT_ATOMS: atom_id res chain seq x y z
N MET A 1 42.10 -0.47 35.11
CA MET A 1 41.30 -1.44 34.32
C MET A 1 39.79 -1.38 34.58
N LYS A 2 39.28 -1.07 35.79
CA LYS A 2 37.83 -1.04 36.05
C LYS A 2 37.04 0.16 35.49
N ALA A 3 37.71 1.28 35.19
CA ALA A 3 37.05 2.46 34.61
C ALA A 3 36.85 2.36 33.09
N LEU A 4 37.70 1.59 32.39
CA LEU A 4 37.62 1.43 30.94
C LEU A 4 36.49 0.47 30.53
N THR A 5 36.21 -0.56 31.34
CA THR A 5 35.09 -1.48 31.13
C THR A 5 33.73 -0.85 31.45
N LEU A 6 33.66 0.10 32.39
CA LEU A 6 32.43 0.86 32.64
C LEU A 6 32.12 1.86 31.53
N LEU A 7 33.15 2.46 30.91
CA LEU A 7 32.94 3.36 29.77
C LEU A 7 32.51 2.58 28.50
N LEU A 8 33.04 1.36 28.30
CA LEU A 8 32.62 0.51 27.17
C LEU A 8 31.20 -0.04 27.35
N ALA A 9 30.77 -0.35 28.58
CA ALA A 9 29.40 -0.78 28.86
C ALA A 9 28.38 0.37 28.73
N ALA A 10 28.78 1.60 29.07
CA ALA A 10 27.98 2.80 28.83
C ALA A 10 27.89 3.16 27.34
N LEU A 11 28.96 2.95 26.57
CA LEU A 11 28.93 3.16 25.11
C LEU A 11 28.14 2.06 24.37
N LEU A 12 28.15 0.82 24.87
CA LEU A 12 27.34 -0.27 24.29
C LEU A 12 25.85 -0.20 24.67
N THR A 13 25.49 0.50 25.76
CA THR A 13 24.08 0.74 26.11
C THR A 13 23.51 2.00 25.45
N ILE A 14 24.37 2.93 25.00
CA ILE A 14 23.95 4.11 24.22
C ILE A 14 23.80 3.78 22.72
N LEU A 15 24.32 2.65 22.24
CA LEU A 15 24.07 2.14 20.88
C LEU A 15 22.84 1.24 20.74
N SER A 16 22.03 1.08 21.80
CA SER A 16 20.77 0.32 21.75
C SER A 16 19.53 1.15 22.10
N VAL A 17 19.64 2.49 22.05
CA VAL A 17 18.52 3.40 22.29
C VAL A 17 18.48 4.48 21.21
N MET A 18 18.22 4.07 19.97
CA MET A 18 17.63 4.86 18.87
C MET A 18 17.00 3.81 17.96
N ALA A 19 15.70 3.70 17.72
CA ALA A 19 14.60 4.66 17.71
C ALA A 19 13.33 3.90 18.14
N PHE A 20 12.62 4.36 19.17
CA PHE A 20 11.35 3.75 19.56
C PHE A 20 10.26 4.22 18.58
N GLY A 21 9.80 3.28 17.76
CA GLY A 21 8.74 3.46 16.78
C GLY A 21 7.42 3.83 17.43
N ALA A 22 6.70 4.81 16.89
CA ALA A 22 5.34 5.07 17.34
C ALA A 22 4.46 3.82 17.03
N PRO A 23 3.64 3.33 17.98
CA PRO A 23 2.95 2.05 17.84
C PRO A 23 1.86 2.07 16.77
N VAL A 24 1.64 0.92 16.12
CA VAL A 24 0.46 0.71 15.28
C VAL A 24 -0.81 0.81 16.13
N GLU A 25 -1.79 1.60 15.68
CA GLU A 25 -3.13 1.67 16.28
C GLU A 25 -4.16 0.95 15.39
N MET A 26 -4.92 0.02 15.96
CA MET A 26 -5.96 -0.73 15.25
C MET A 26 -7.24 0.12 15.23
N LYS A 27 -7.70 0.57 14.05
CA LYS A 27 -8.83 1.51 14.02
C LYS A 27 -10.01 1.15 13.13
N ASN A 28 -9.96 0.07 12.35
CA ASN A 28 -11.12 -0.29 11.55
C ASN A 28 -11.13 -1.76 11.11
N LEU A 29 -11.92 -2.59 11.81
CA LEU A 29 -12.16 -3.99 11.42
C LEU A 29 -12.85 -4.10 10.05
N ASP A 30 -13.72 -3.15 9.71
CA ASP A 30 -14.47 -3.17 8.44
C ASP A 30 -13.58 -2.78 7.25
N ALA A 31 -12.61 -1.88 7.46
CA ALA A 31 -11.66 -1.48 6.43
C ALA A 31 -10.37 -2.32 6.39
N MET A 32 -10.17 -3.21 7.38
CA MET A 32 -8.95 -3.99 7.60
C MET A 32 -7.67 -3.14 7.45
N ALA A 33 -7.70 -1.93 8.01
CA ALA A 33 -6.62 -0.96 7.89
C ALA A 33 -6.13 -0.53 9.27
N VAL A 34 -4.83 -0.27 9.36
CA VAL A 34 -4.16 0.15 10.58
C VAL A 34 -3.75 1.62 10.48
N MET A 35 -3.69 2.30 11.62
CA MET A 35 -3.27 3.68 11.70
C MET A 35 -1.83 3.75 12.19
N VAL A 36 -1.05 4.59 11.54
CA VAL A 36 0.39 4.72 11.78
C VAL A 36 0.73 6.18 12.09
N PRO A 37 1.36 6.49 13.23
CA PRO A 37 1.71 7.86 13.60
C PRO A 37 2.93 8.36 12.81
N ILE A 38 2.85 9.61 12.33
CA ILE A 38 3.95 10.30 11.65
C ILE A 38 4.85 10.94 12.70
N GLY A 39 6.16 10.70 12.62
CA GLY A 39 7.11 11.19 13.62
C GLY A 39 8.55 11.23 13.13
N SER A 40 9.31 12.20 13.64
CA SER A 40 10.76 12.26 13.42
C SER A 40 11.52 11.22 14.22
N GLU A 41 10.93 10.70 15.30
CA GLU A 41 11.56 9.73 16.21
C GLU A 41 11.54 8.31 15.65
N ASN A 42 10.61 7.99 14.76
CA ASN A 42 10.43 6.68 14.13
C ASN A 42 10.83 6.65 12.64
N GLY A 43 11.37 7.75 12.11
CA GLY A 43 11.73 7.89 10.70
C GLY A 43 10.51 7.89 9.75
N VAL A 44 9.30 8.05 10.28
CA VAL A 44 8.08 7.88 9.52
C VAL A 44 7.65 9.22 8.95
N GLU A 45 7.94 9.44 7.67
CA GLU A 45 7.48 10.61 6.92
C GLU A 45 6.19 10.32 6.13
N VAL A 46 5.59 11.39 5.61
CA VAL A 46 4.33 11.37 4.83
C VAL A 46 4.43 10.46 3.59
N GLU A 47 5.63 10.33 3.03
CA GLU A 47 5.87 9.61 1.79
C GLU A 47 6.48 8.22 1.99
N SER A 48 6.98 7.89 3.19
CA SER A 48 7.75 6.66 3.36
C SER A 48 6.88 5.41 3.42
N ASP A 49 7.52 4.27 3.13
CA ASP A 49 6.96 2.94 3.32
C ASP A 49 7.49 2.33 4.62
N PHE A 50 6.71 1.43 5.21
CA PHE A 50 7.02 0.90 6.54
C PHE A 50 6.88 -0.61 6.64
N GLU A 51 7.67 -1.20 7.53
CA GLU A 51 7.48 -2.57 7.99
C GLU A 51 6.96 -2.54 9.42
N VAL A 52 5.95 -3.37 9.70
CA VAL A 52 5.53 -3.70 11.06
C VAL A 52 6.39 -4.86 11.54
N LEU A 53 6.96 -4.71 12.72
CA LEU A 53 7.85 -5.68 13.34
C LEU A 53 7.16 -6.34 14.53
N ASP A 54 7.39 -7.64 14.70
CA ASP A 54 7.00 -8.34 15.92
C ASP A 54 7.96 -8.01 17.08
N SER A 55 7.64 -8.49 18.28
CA SER A 55 8.47 -8.30 19.47
C SER A 55 9.87 -8.93 19.39
N LYS A 56 10.16 -9.70 18.32
CA LYS A 56 11.45 -10.31 18.03
C LYS A 56 12.20 -9.57 16.91
N GLY A 57 11.64 -8.48 16.38
CA GLY A 57 12.19 -7.70 15.27
C GLY A 57 12.01 -8.35 13.89
N SER A 58 11.14 -9.35 13.76
CA SER A 58 10.82 -9.98 12.47
C SER A 58 9.73 -9.19 11.75
N VAL A 59 9.81 -9.09 10.43
CA VAL A 59 8.80 -8.41 9.61
C VAL A 59 7.51 -9.22 9.61
N VAL A 60 6.44 -8.59 10.10
CA VAL A 60 5.07 -9.13 10.12
C VAL A 60 4.35 -8.74 8.83
N ALA A 61 4.45 -7.47 8.45
CA ALA A 61 3.77 -6.92 7.28
C ALA A 61 4.49 -5.70 6.73
N HIS A 62 4.39 -5.49 5.42
CA HIS A 62 4.72 -4.22 4.80
C HIS A 62 3.47 -3.34 4.72
N ILE A 63 3.57 -2.11 5.23
CA ILE A 63 2.52 -1.12 5.31
C ILE A 63 2.87 0.08 4.44
N PHE A 64 1.90 0.49 3.64
CA PHE A 64 2.01 1.58 2.69
C PHE A 64 1.00 2.67 3.06
N PRO A 65 1.42 3.95 3.10
CA PRO A 65 0.50 5.03 3.42
C PRO A 65 -0.53 5.20 2.31
N PHE A 66 -1.80 5.21 2.71
CA PHE A 66 -2.95 5.24 1.82
C PHE A 66 -3.78 6.51 1.98
N GLU A 67 -4.00 6.97 3.21
CA GLU A 67 -4.71 8.24 3.49
C GLU A 67 -3.97 9.04 4.57
N LEU A 68 -3.64 10.29 4.25
CA LEU A 68 -2.85 11.16 5.12
C LEU A 68 -3.75 12.04 5.98
N TYR A 69 -3.41 12.09 7.27
CA TYR A 69 -4.01 12.98 8.25
C TYR A 69 -2.91 13.77 8.95
N LYS A 70 -3.29 14.83 9.66
CA LYS A 70 -2.36 15.81 10.25
C LYS A 70 -1.19 15.22 11.06
N ARG A 71 -1.33 14.03 11.66
CA ARG A 71 -0.30 13.39 12.51
C ARG A 71 -0.18 11.88 12.31
N TYR A 72 -0.88 11.33 11.33
CA TYR A 72 -0.95 9.88 11.10
C TYR A 72 -1.33 9.62 9.65
N PHE A 73 -1.03 8.43 9.17
CA PHE A 73 -1.62 7.91 7.95
C PHE A 73 -2.37 6.61 8.22
N TRP A 74 -3.31 6.29 7.33
CA TRP A 74 -3.95 4.98 7.29
C TRP A 74 -3.21 4.09 6.32
N SER A 75 -3.04 2.82 6.67
CA SER A 75 -2.52 1.81 5.76
C SER A 75 -3.49 1.57 4.60
N GLN A 76 -2.96 0.98 3.53
CA GLN A 76 -3.81 0.26 2.60
C GLN A 76 -4.60 -0.83 3.36
N PRO A 77 -5.80 -1.19 2.87
CA PRO A 77 -6.53 -2.37 3.34
C PRO A 77 -5.63 -3.60 3.27
N LEU A 78 -5.56 -4.34 4.37
CA LEU A 78 -4.73 -5.53 4.51
C LEU A 78 -5.59 -6.77 4.30
N ASP A 79 -4.98 -7.82 3.77
CA ASP A 79 -5.60 -9.14 3.79
C ASP A 79 -5.93 -9.54 5.23
N ARG A 80 -7.10 -10.15 5.44
CA ARG A 80 -7.56 -10.51 6.79
C ARG A 80 -6.52 -11.26 7.61
N LYS A 81 -5.81 -12.21 6.98
CA LYS A 81 -4.73 -12.98 7.64
C LYS A 81 -3.57 -12.10 8.11
N VAL A 82 -3.23 -11.07 7.33
CA VAL A 82 -2.16 -10.11 7.65
C VAL A 82 -2.66 -9.14 8.72
N TYR A 83 -3.87 -8.60 8.57
CA TYR A 83 -4.53 -7.76 9.56
C TYR A 83 -4.62 -8.44 10.93
N ASP A 84 -5.07 -9.69 10.98
CA ASP A 84 -5.19 -10.47 12.22
C ASP A 84 -3.83 -10.79 12.86
N SER A 85 -2.73 -10.70 12.11
CA SER A 85 -1.38 -10.88 12.64
C SER A 85 -0.77 -9.61 13.24
N ILE A 86 -1.36 -8.45 12.98
CA ILE A 86 -0.93 -7.16 13.52
C ILE A 86 -1.70 -6.88 14.80
N THR A 87 -0.98 -6.56 15.87
CA THR A 87 -1.59 -6.14 17.14
C THR A 87 -1.24 -4.69 17.44
N GLU A 88 -2.14 -4.02 18.15
CA GLU A 88 -1.88 -2.68 18.67
C GLU A 88 -0.60 -2.68 19.51
N GLY A 89 0.25 -1.66 19.33
CA GLY A 89 1.53 -1.59 20.03
C GLY A 89 2.71 -2.22 19.30
N MET A 90 2.52 -2.86 18.14
CA MET A 90 3.63 -3.36 17.33
C MET A 90 4.50 -2.23 16.79
N ASP A 91 5.81 -2.49 16.70
CA ASP A 91 6.81 -1.52 16.25
C ASP A 91 6.75 -1.33 14.73
N ILE A 92 7.17 -0.15 14.28
CA ILE A 92 7.27 0.19 12.86
C ILE A 92 8.66 0.71 12.51
N ARG A 93 9.10 0.43 11.29
CA ARG A 93 10.37 0.93 10.74
C ARG A 93 10.20 1.41 9.31
N GLU A 94 10.82 2.54 8.98
CA GLU A 94 10.92 3.04 7.61
C GLU A 94 11.72 2.09 6.71
N VAL A 95 11.25 1.92 5.48
CA VAL A 95 11.93 1.13 4.45
C VAL A 95 11.91 1.89 3.13
N GLU A 96 13.09 2.07 2.54
CA GLU A 96 13.20 2.36 1.11
C GLU A 96 12.99 1.06 0.34
N LEU A 97 11.74 0.74 0.03
CA LEU A 97 11.46 -0.29 -0.96
C LEU A 97 11.82 0.27 -2.33
N ALA A 98 12.46 -0.55 -3.18
CA ALA A 98 12.68 -0.18 -4.58
C ALA A 98 11.36 0.34 -5.16
N LYS A 99 11.33 1.44 -5.93
CA LYS A 99 10.08 2.13 -6.33
C LYS A 99 8.97 1.26 -6.96
N LYS A 100 9.26 0.00 -7.35
CA LYS A 100 8.39 -0.95 -8.08
C LYS A 100 7.19 -1.53 -7.29
N PRO A 101 7.30 -2.04 -6.04
CA PRO A 101 6.16 -2.60 -5.30
C PRO A 101 5.20 -1.54 -4.74
N HIS A 102 5.69 -0.31 -4.57
CA HIS A 102 5.00 0.76 -3.86
C HIS A 102 3.72 1.23 -4.55
N TRP A 103 3.83 1.56 -5.84
CA TRP A 103 2.70 2.06 -6.62
C TRP A 103 1.64 0.98 -6.84
N GLU A 104 2.04 -0.28 -6.95
CA GLU A 104 1.14 -1.40 -7.27
C GLU A 104 0.18 -1.66 -6.11
N ILE A 105 0.74 -1.64 -4.91
CA ILE A 105 0.00 -1.94 -3.69
C ILE A 105 -0.91 -0.76 -3.33
N ARG A 106 -0.45 0.50 -3.48
CA ARG A 106 -1.32 1.68 -3.34
C ARG A 106 -2.50 1.62 -4.31
N TYR A 107 -2.22 1.28 -5.56
CA TYR A 107 -3.25 1.20 -6.59
C TYR A 107 -4.29 0.10 -6.30
N LYS A 108 -3.84 -1.11 -5.94
CA LYS A 108 -4.74 -2.22 -5.54
C LYS A 108 -5.61 -1.84 -4.35
N GLY A 109 -5.05 -1.14 -3.37
CA GLY A 109 -5.83 -0.60 -2.24
C GLY A 109 -6.89 0.42 -2.67
N TRP A 110 -6.57 1.28 -3.64
CA TRP A 110 -7.50 2.29 -4.16
C TRP A 110 -8.68 1.64 -4.88
N ALA A 111 -8.40 0.65 -5.73
CA ALA A 111 -9.42 -0.15 -6.41
C ALA A 111 -10.34 -0.89 -5.41
N TRP A 112 -9.77 -1.50 -4.37
CA TRP A 112 -10.55 -2.18 -3.33
C TRP A 112 -11.46 -1.22 -2.55
N LYS A 113 -10.97 -0.06 -2.10
CA LYS A 113 -11.80 0.92 -1.37
C LYS A 113 -12.93 1.44 -2.24
N LEU A 114 -12.66 1.63 -3.53
CA LEU A 114 -13.67 2.07 -4.48
C LEU A 114 -14.76 1.00 -4.66
N GLN A 115 -14.37 -0.28 -4.72
CA GLN A 115 -15.30 -1.40 -4.75
C GLN A 115 -16.17 -1.43 -3.48
N GLN A 116 -15.57 -1.34 -2.29
CA GLN A 116 -16.31 -1.31 -1.02
C GLN A 116 -17.30 -0.15 -0.94
N LYS A 117 -16.90 1.06 -1.37
CA LYS A 117 -17.81 2.20 -1.44
C LYS A 117 -18.96 1.97 -2.42
N ARG A 118 -18.70 1.33 -3.55
CA ARG A 118 -19.74 1.00 -4.54
C ARG A 118 -20.75 0.00 -3.98
N GLU A 119 -20.26 -1.07 -3.35
CA GLU A 119 -21.12 -2.08 -2.71
C GLU A 119 -21.98 -1.42 -1.63
N ARG A 120 -21.40 -0.54 -0.81
CA ARG A 120 -22.13 0.20 0.21
C ARG A 120 -23.17 1.16 -0.36
N VAL A 121 -22.86 1.93 -1.40
CA VAL A 121 -23.83 2.83 -2.07
C VAL A 121 -24.97 2.02 -2.66
N LYS A 122 -24.68 0.86 -3.28
CA LYS A 122 -25.70 -0.03 -3.82
C LYS A 122 -26.64 -0.54 -2.72
N GLU A 123 -26.09 -1.04 -1.61
CA GLU A 123 -26.89 -1.51 -0.47
C GLU A 123 -27.79 -0.39 0.09
N LEU A 124 -27.25 0.83 0.22
CA LEU A 124 -28.01 1.98 0.70
C LEU A 124 -29.13 2.37 -0.28
N LEU A 125 -28.86 2.36 -1.59
CA LEU A 125 -29.88 2.61 -2.62
C LEU A 125 -30.99 1.56 -2.58
N ASP A 126 -30.65 0.28 -2.49
CA ASP A 126 -31.62 -0.81 -2.39
C ASP A 126 -32.49 -0.65 -1.13
N ARG A 127 -31.89 -0.28 0.00
CA ARG A 127 -32.61 -0.03 1.25
C ARG A 127 -33.53 1.19 1.16
N ILE A 128 -33.08 2.28 0.55
CA ILE A 128 -33.90 3.49 0.36
C ILE A 128 -35.07 3.22 -0.58
N ASN A 129 -34.84 2.51 -1.70
CA ASN A 129 -35.92 2.14 -2.62
C ASN A 129 -36.99 1.27 -1.94
N ASN A 130 -36.59 0.33 -1.08
CA ASN A 130 -37.52 -0.47 -0.30
C ASN A 130 -38.35 0.39 0.69
N LEU A 131 -37.72 1.38 1.34
CA LEU A 131 -38.43 2.31 2.22
C LEU A 131 -39.39 3.21 1.43
N TRP A 132 -38.96 3.68 0.26
CA TRP A 132 -39.78 4.49 -0.65
C TRP A 132 -41.04 3.76 -1.07
N ASN A 133 -40.92 2.54 -1.58
CA ASN A 133 -42.06 1.73 -2.02
C ASN A 133 -43.05 1.46 -0.87
N ARG A 134 -42.54 1.23 0.35
CA ARG A 134 -43.36 1.10 1.54
C ARG A 134 -44.09 2.40 1.89
N SER A 135 -43.41 3.55 1.85
CA SER A 135 -44.05 4.84 2.11
C SER A 135 -45.13 5.16 1.08
N GLU A 136 -44.93 4.81 -0.19
CA GLU A 136 -45.91 5.02 -1.25
C GLU A 136 -47.16 4.15 -1.05
N THR A 137 -46.98 2.88 -0.62
CA THR A 137 -48.10 2.02 -0.24
C THR A 137 -48.84 2.57 0.97
N MET A 138 -48.12 3.01 2.01
CA MET A 138 -48.72 3.60 3.21
C MET A 138 -49.49 4.90 2.90
N LEU A 139 -48.98 5.75 1.99
CA LEU A 139 -49.71 6.93 1.54
C LEU A 139 -51.00 6.55 0.81
N SER A 140 -50.95 5.54 -0.06
CA SER A 140 -52.14 5.04 -0.73
C SER A 140 -53.16 4.44 0.24
N ASP A 141 -52.70 3.68 1.24
CA ASP A 141 -53.56 3.09 2.28
C ASP A 141 -54.20 4.19 3.14
N LEU A 142 -53.44 5.24 3.47
CA LEU A 142 -53.93 6.42 4.15
C LEU A 142 -55.01 7.11 3.30
N ASP A 143 -54.73 7.42 2.03
CA ASP A 143 -55.69 8.11 1.17
C ASP A 143 -57.01 7.30 1.02
N ASN A 144 -56.94 5.97 0.97
CA ASN A 144 -58.12 5.10 1.02
C ASN A 144 -58.87 5.19 2.37
N LEU A 145 -58.15 5.23 3.50
CA LEU A 145 -58.74 5.39 4.82
C LEU A 145 -59.47 6.74 4.96
N ALA A 146 -58.92 7.81 4.37
CA ALA A 146 -59.56 9.12 4.35
C ALA A 146 -60.87 9.12 3.54
N GLU A 147 -60.97 8.34 2.46
CA GLU A 147 -62.22 8.13 1.74
C GLU A 147 -63.26 7.40 2.61
N ASP A 148 -62.84 6.40 3.40
CA ASP A 148 -63.72 5.67 4.32
C ASP A 148 -64.22 6.54 5.50
N ILE A 149 -63.39 7.48 5.97
CA ILE A 149 -63.70 8.44 7.05
C ILE A 149 -64.53 9.64 6.52
N SER A 150 -64.95 9.63 5.25
CA SER A 150 -65.68 10.73 4.61
C SER A 150 -67.03 11.08 5.31
N PRO A 151 -67.46 12.36 5.33
CA PRO A 151 -68.50 12.88 6.24
C PRO A 151 -69.92 12.36 6.01
N TYR A 152 -70.14 11.57 4.96
CA TYR A 152 -71.47 11.18 4.51
C TYR A 152 -72.16 10.13 5.39
N SER A 153 -71.55 9.68 6.50
CA SER A 153 -72.09 8.59 7.33
C SER A 153 -72.27 8.88 8.84
N VAL A 154 -72.02 10.10 9.34
CA VAL A 154 -71.93 10.35 10.80
C VAL A 154 -73.05 11.27 11.30
N THR A 155 -73.87 10.80 12.25
CA THR A 155 -74.83 11.64 13.00
C THR A 155 -74.62 11.48 14.51
N GLY A 156 -74.45 12.62 15.21
CA GLY A 156 -74.53 12.80 16.68
C GLY A 156 -73.38 12.21 17.53
N ASN A 157 -72.83 12.99 18.48
CA ASN A 157 -71.72 12.70 19.44
C ASN A 157 -70.43 12.04 18.90
N LYS A 158 -70.44 11.49 17.69
CA LYS A 158 -69.31 10.90 16.95
C LYS A 158 -68.57 11.93 16.10
N GLU A 159 -69.09 13.15 15.99
CA GLU A 159 -68.54 14.20 15.12
C GLU A 159 -67.20 14.73 15.67
N SER A 160 -67.06 14.89 16.99
CA SER A 160 -65.76 15.25 17.59
C SER A 160 -64.75 14.11 17.55
N ASP A 161 -65.21 12.86 17.67
CA ASP A 161 -64.35 11.69 17.53
C ASP A 161 -63.82 11.59 16.08
N TYR A 162 -64.69 11.90 15.10
CA TYR A 162 -64.33 12.01 13.68
C TYR A 162 -63.35 13.14 13.39
N GLU A 163 -63.57 14.33 13.96
CA GLU A 163 -62.64 15.46 13.80
C GLU A 163 -61.27 15.16 14.41
N SER A 164 -61.22 14.47 15.55
CA SER A 164 -59.97 14.00 16.17
C SER A 164 -59.25 12.97 15.31
N GLU A 165 -59.98 11.95 14.83
CA GLU A 165 -59.41 10.88 13.99
C GLU A 165 -58.91 11.41 12.64
N ARG A 166 -59.60 12.41 12.07
CA ARG A 166 -59.16 13.14 10.88
C ARG A 166 -57.91 13.99 11.14
N ALA A 167 -57.82 14.66 12.29
CA ALA A 167 -56.63 15.45 12.63
C ALA A 167 -55.40 14.54 12.83
N ASP A 168 -55.58 13.38 13.46
CA ASP A 168 -54.52 12.38 13.61
C ASP A 168 -54.08 11.83 12.24
N TYR A 169 -55.05 11.56 11.34
CA TYR A 169 -54.79 11.18 9.96
C TYR A 169 -53.97 12.22 9.19
N GLU A 170 -54.40 13.50 9.22
CA GLU A 170 -53.71 14.59 8.53
C GLU A 170 -52.28 14.77 9.07
N SER A 171 -52.09 14.62 10.39
CA SER A 171 -50.77 14.65 11.01
C SER A 171 -49.87 13.48 10.57
N LEU A 172 -50.41 12.26 10.47
CA LEU A 172 -49.68 11.09 9.99
C LEU A 172 -49.28 11.22 8.52
N ARG A 173 -50.19 11.73 7.69
CA ARG A 173 -49.95 12.01 6.27
C ARG A 173 -48.85 13.06 6.09
N ASP A 174 -48.90 14.16 6.83
CA ASP A 174 -47.88 15.21 6.78
C ASP A 174 -46.50 14.69 7.20
N GLU A 175 -46.42 13.86 8.25
CA GLU A 175 -45.15 13.24 8.65
C GLU A 175 -44.64 12.26 7.57
N LEU A 176 -45.53 11.48 6.96
CA LEU A 176 -45.14 10.53 5.91
C LEU A 176 -44.63 11.24 4.66
N VAL A 177 -45.24 12.37 4.27
CA VAL A 177 -44.75 13.24 3.18
C VAL A 177 -43.36 13.80 3.51
N ARG A 178 -43.14 14.29 4.74
CA ARG A 178 -41.81 14.77 5.17
C ARG A 178 -40.74 13.67 5.13
N GLN A 179 -41.11 12.43 5.49
CA GLN A 179 -40.20 11.29 5.38
C GLN A 179 -39.90 10.96 3.91
N GLN A 180 -40.89 11.06 3.02
CA GLN A 180 -40.70 10.85 1.58
C GLN A 180 -39.78 11.91 0.96
N ASP A 181 -39.91 13.18 1.33
CA ASP A 181 -38.99 14.23 0.90
C ASP A 181 -37.54 13.93 1.31
N LYS A 182 -37.33 13.53 2.57
CA LYS A 182 -36.00 13.10 3.05
C LYS A 182 -35.44 11.90 2.28
N LEU A 183 -36.30 10.92 1.93
CA LEU A 183 -35.88 9.80 1.10
C LEU A 183 -35.49 10.27 -0.31
N THR A 184 -36.19 11.24 -0.90
CA THR A 184 -35.88 11.82 -2.21
C THR A 184 -34.49 12.45 -2.22
N ASP A 185 -34.20 13.22 -1.17
CA ASP A 185 -32.89 13.87 -0.99
C ASP A 185 -31.78 12.83 -0.85
N LEU A 186 -32.00 11.77 -0.07
CA LEU A 186 -31.04 10.67 0.09
C LEU A 186 -30.80 9.89 -1.22
N VAL A 187 -31.84 9.61 -2.01
CA VAL A 187 -31.69 9.00 -3.35
C VAL A 187 -30.83 9.89 -4.24
N THR A 188 -31.11 11.19 -4.25
CA THR A 188 -30.38 12.16 -5.09
C THR A 188 -28.92 12.25 -4.68
N SER A 189 -28.64 12.30 -3.38
CA SER A 189 -27.26 12.28 -2.84
C SER A 189 -26.52 11.01 -3.24
N ASN A 190 -27.13 9.82 -3.05
CA ASN A 190 -26.49 8.55 -3.40
C ASN A 190 -26.22 8.42 -4.91
N ARG A 191 -27.11 8.91 -5.78
CA ARG A 191 -26.87 8.96 -7.24
C ARG A 191 -25.68 9.85 -7.59
N ASN A 192 -25.49 10.96 -6.88
CA ASN A 192 -24.32 11.81 -7.06
C ASN A 192 -23.03 11.11 -6.60
N ASP A 193 -23.08 10.38 -5.49
CA ASP A 193 -21.97 9.57 -5.02
C ASP A 193 -21.62 8.43 -6.00
N GLU A 194 -22.62 7.76 -6.57
CA GLU A 194 -22.41 6.75 -7.62
C GLU A 194 -21.67 7.33 -8.84
N ARG A 195 -22.08 8.51 -9.33
CA ARG A 195 -21.37 9.22 -10.41
C ARG A 195 -19.94 9.62 -10.04
N ARG A 196 -19.71 9.99 -8.78
CA ARG A 196 -18.37 10.33 -8.27
C ARG A 196 -17.49 9.08 -8.21
N ILE A 197 -18.01 7.98 -7.71
CA ILE A 197 -17.34 6.67 -7.68
C ILE A 197 -16.97 6.23 -9.10
N GLU A 198 -17.87 6.37 -10.07
CA GLU A 198 -17.58 5.98 -11.46
C GLU A 198 -16.46 6.84 -12.08
N ARG A 199 -16.43 8.15 -11.79
CA ARG A 199 -15.31 9.01 -12.22
C ARG A 199 -13.99 8.61 -11.57
N GLN A 200 -14.00 8.24 -10.29
CA GLN A 200 -12.81 7.73 -9.60
C GLN A 200 -12.35 6.39 -10.17
N ARG A 201 -13.29 5.54 -10.60
CA ARG A 201 -13.01 4.25 -11.22
C ARG A 201 -12.23 4.39 -12.52
N LYS A 202 -12.66 5.31 -13.38
CA LYS A 202 -11.96 5.58 -14.65
C LYS A 202 -10.54 6.08 -14.44
N LYS A 203 -10.33 6.95 -13.44
CA LYS A 203 -8.98 7.42 -13.09
C LYS A 203 -8.11 6.30 -12.55
N VAL A 204 -8.71 5.40 -11.79
CA VAL A 204 -8.05 4.19 -11.30
C VAL A 204 -7.64 3.39 -12.54
N GLU A 205 -8.57 2.99 -13.41
CA GLU A 205 -8.26 2.27 -14.66
C GLU A 205 -7.15 2.91 -15.51
N GLU A 206 -7.19 4.23 -15.73
CA GLU A 206 -6.16 4.99 -16.45
C GLU A 206 -4.78 4.89 -15.79
N ILE A 207 -4.71 5.05 -14.46
CA ILE A 207 -3.46 4.86 -13.72
C ILE A 207 -2.97 3.41 -13.83
N GLN A 208 -3.87 2.43 -13.91
CA GLN A 208 -3.53 1.01 -14.08
C GLN A 208 -2.86 0.73 -15.41
N ASP A 209 -3.34 1.36 -16.48
CA ASP A 209 -2.77 1.23 -17.82
C ASP A 209 -1.36 1.87 -17.87
N ASP A 210 -1.20 3.08 -17.34
CA ASP A 210 0.10 3.77 -17.20
C ASP A 210 1.11 2.89 -16.43
N LEU A 211 0.59 2.15 -15.46
CA LEU A 211 1.36 1.27 -14.60
C LEU A 211 1.91 0.05 -15.33
N ASP A 212 1.07 -0.59 -16.14
CA ASP A 212 1.46 -1.73 -16.94
C ASP A 212 2.46 -1.31 -18.02
N GLU A 213 2.30 -0.12 -18.61
CA GLU A 213 3.29 0.46 -19.52
C GLU A 213 4.65 0.67 -18.83
N GLN A 214 4.66 1.19 -17.60
CA GLN A 214 5.90 1.33 -16.83
C GLN A 214 6.54 -0.02 -16.47
N ARG A 215 5.75 -1.07 -16.22
CA ARG A 215 6.29 -2.42 -15.97
C ARG A 215 7.06 -2.95 -17.16
N ASP A 216 6.47 -2.83 -18.33
CA ASP A 216 7.06 -3.31 -19.57
C ASP A 216 8.36 -2.55 -19.86
N LEU A 217 8.35 -1.22 -19.70
CA LEU A 217 9.58 -0.42 -19.84
C LEU A 217 10.70 -0.86 -18.89
N VAL A 218 10.39 -1.11 -17.61
CA VAL A 218 11.44 -1.55 -16.67
C VAL A 218 11.90 -2.97 -16.98
N ARG A 219 11.00 -3.85 -17.44
CA ARG A 219 11.37 -5.21 -17.85
C ARG A 219 12.34 -5.17 -19.02
N ASP A 220 12.11 -4.30 -20.00
CA ASP A 220 13.01 -4.13 -21.13
C ASP A 220 14.38 -3.60 -20.68
N LEU A 221 14.41 -2.60 -19.79
CA LEU A 221 15.66 -2.09 -19.20
C LEU A 221 16.42 -3.16 -18.40
N GLU A 222 15.73 -4.03 -17.67
CA GLU A 222 16.35 -5.16 -16.94
C GLU A 222 16.95 -6.20 -17.90
N ILE A 223 16.31 -6.43 -19.05
CA ILE A 223 16.84 -7.31 -20.10
C ILE A 223 18.12 -6.68 -20.69
N ASP A 224 18.07 -5.41 -21.05
CA ASP A 224 19.23 -4.68 -21.60
C ASP A 224 20.41 -4.69 -20.64
N LEU A 225 20.16 -4.45 -19.35
CA LEU A 225 21.20 -4.52 -18.32
C LEU A 225 21.83 -5.91 -18.20
N ARG A 226 21.03 -6.98 -18.32
CA ARG A 226 21.57 -8.36 -18.30
C ARG A 226 22.39 -8.68 -19.54
N VAL A 227 21.98 -8.18 -20.70
CA VAL A 227 22.74 -8.31 -21.95
C VAL A 227 24.07 -7.59 -21.80
N LEU A 228 24.06 -6.33 -21.38
CA LEU A 228 25.27 -5.54 -21.15
C LEU A 228 26.20 -6.20 -20.13
N ALA A 229 25.67 -6.74 -19.03
CA ALA A 229 26.45 -7.42 -18.02
C ALA A 229 27.14 -8.68 -18.57
N ARG A 230 26.46 -9.45 -19.44
CA ARG A 230 27.07 -10.58 -20.15
C ARG A 230 28.19 -10.14 -21.08
N GLU A 231 27.95 -9.13 -21.92
CA GLU A 231 28.98 -8.61 -22.83
C GLU A 231 30.23 -8.15 -22.08
N LYS A 232 30.07 -7.49 -20.93
CA LYS A 232 31.19 -7.10 -20.07
C LYS A 232 31.91 -8.29 -19.44
N SER A 233 31.17 -9.31 -19.03
CA SER A 233 31.74 -10.56 -18.51
C SER A 233 32.58 -11.27 -19.58
N ASP A 234 32.04 -11.41 -20.79
CA ASP A 234 32.73 -12.05 -21.91
C ASP A 234 34.00 -11.28 -22.30
N ALA A 235 33.94 -9.95 -22.28
CA ALA A 235 35.11 -9.09 -22.51
C ALA A 235 36.19 -9.25 -21.42
N LEU A 236 35.79 -9.40 -20.15
CA LEU A 236 36.72 -9.66 -19.04
C LEU A 236 37.35 -11.04 -19.16
N GLU A 237 36.59 -12.06 -19.53
CA GLU A 237 37.09 -13.42 -19.77
C GLU A 237 38.10 -13.44 -20.92
N HIS A 238 37.78 -12.76 -22.04
CA HIS A 238 38.71 -12.59 -23.15
C HIS A 238 40.01 -11.90 -22.70
N THR A 239 39.90 -10.81 -21.95
CA THR A 239 41.06 -10.07 -21.43
C THR A 239 41.91 -10.94 -20.49
N ARG A 240 41.27 -11.75 -19.65
CA ARG A 240 41.96 -12.70 -18.76
C ARG A 240 42.73 -13.76 -19.56
N ASN A 241 42.12 -14.33 -20.59
CA ASN A 241 42.77 -15.32 -21.44
C ASN A 241 44.00 -14.73 -22.16
N VAL A 242 43.91 -13.48 -22.62
CA VAL A 242 45.05 -12.76 -23.21
C VAL A 242 46.17 -12.56 -22.18
N ILE A 243 45.85 -12.15 -20.95
CA ILE A 243 46.84 -12.00 -19.87
C ILE A 243 47.52 -13.32 -19.54
N ASP A 244 46.77 -14.42 -19.46
CA ASP A 244 47.33 -15.75 -19.16
C ASP A 244 48.27 -16.24 -20.29
N SER A 245 47.94 -15.94 -21.56
CA SER A 245 48.83 -16.18 -22.71
C SER A 245 50.12 -15.39 -22.59
N LEU A 246 50.03 -14.06 -22.39
CA LEU A 246 51.20 -13.18 -22.23
C LEU A 246 52.09 -13.59 -21.05
N LYS A 247 51.49 -14.04 -19.95
CA LYS A 247 52.23 -14.55 -18.78
C LYS A 247 53.01 -15.83 -19.11
N THR A 248 52.44 -16.70 -19.93
CA THR A 248 53.10 -17.93 -20.39
C THR A 248 54.26 -17.59 -21.31
N GLU A 249 54.05 -16.72 -22.31
CA GLU A 249 55.11 -16.22 -23.20
C GLU A 249 56.25 -15.56 -22.43
N ALA A 250 55.95 -14.69 -21.45
CA ALA A 250 56.96 -14.05 -20.61
C ALA A 250 57.79 -15.06 -19.80
N LYS A 251 57.15 -16.14 -19.32
CA LYS A 251 57.85 -17.22 -18.61
C LYS A 251 58.79 -17.99 -19.53
N ASP A 252 58.37 -18.25 -20.76
CA ASP A 252 59.17 -18.95 -21.76
C ASP A 252 60.38 -18.09 -22.18
N ILE A 253 60.17 -16.80 -22.47
CA ILE A 253 61.25 -15.84 -22.75
C ILE A 253 62.24 -15.77 -21.59
N ASN A 254 61.76 -15.69 -20.35
CA ASN A 254 62.63 -15.66 -19.18
C ASN A 254 63.48 -16.94 -19.05
N SER A 255 62.90 -18.11 -19.35
CA SER A 255 63.63 -19.39 -19.37
C SER A 255 64.72 -19.40 -20.46
N GLU A 256 64.43 -18.89 -21.64
CA GLU A 256 65.41 -18.75 -22.73
C GLU A 256 66.54 -17.80 -22.37
N LEU A 257 66.23 -16.66 -21.74
CA LEU A 257 67.24 -15.71 -21.24
C LEU A 257 68.18 -16.36 -20.22
N TRP A 258 67.65 -17.12 -19.26
CA TRP A 258 68.49 -17.84 -18.29
C TRP A 258 69.42 -18.85 -18.96
N LYS A 259 68.94 -19.60 -19.95
CA LYS A 259 69.78 -20.54 -20.71
C LYS A 259 70.88 -19.81 -21.48
N ALA A 260 70.55 -18.69 -22.13
CA ALA A 260 71.51 -17.89 -22.87
C ALA A 260 72.59 -17.28 -21.96
N LEU A 261 72.19 -16.78 -20.78
CA LEU A 261 73.12 -16.26 -19.77
C LEU A 261 74.07 -17.35 -19.26
N SER A 262 73.58 -18.53 -18.91
CA SER A 262 74.45 -19.64 -18.49
C SER A 262 75.41 -20.09 -19.60
N ALA A 263 74.97 -20.08 -20.87
CA ALA A 263 75.85 -20.39 -22.00
C ALA A 263 76.97 -19.35 -22.16
N LEU A 264 76.65 -18.06 -21.95
CA LEU A 264 77.64 -16.98 -21.95
C LEU A 264 78.64 -17.13 -20.79
N GLU A 265 78.18 -17.46 -19.58
CA GLU A 265 79.08 -17.72 -18.44
C GLU A 265 80.05 -18.87 -18.71
N ILE A 266 79.58 -19.96 -19.34
CA ILE A 266 80.44 -21.09 -19.74
C ILE A 266 81.50 -20.64 -20.77
N LEU A 267 81.10 -19.84 -21.77
CA LEU A 267 82.02 -19.31 -22.77
C LEU A 267 83.05 -18.37 -22.15
N ASP A 268 82.64 -17.49 -21.23
CA ASP A 268 83.54 -16.57 -20.54
C ASP A 268 84.56 -17.34 -19.68
N ALA A 269 84.12 -18.38 -18.97
CA ALA A 269 85.01 -19.27 -18.22
C ALA A 269 86.01 -20.04 -19.10
N GLN A 270 85.64 -20.38 -20.35
CA GLN A 270 86.53 -21.00 -21.33
C GLN A 270 87.52 -20.01 -21.96
N MET A 271 87.19 -18.72 -22.00
CA MET A 271 88.05 -17.67 -22.56
C MET A 271 89.02 -17.07 -21.54
N GLN A 272 88.86 -17.33 -20.25
CA GLN A 272 89.87 -16.95 -19.26
C GLN A 272 91.18 -17.68 -19.56
N PRO A 273 92.30 -16.97 -19.81
CA PRO A 273 93.58 -17.60 -20.07
C PRO A 273 93.97 -18.42 -18.85
N ALA A 274 94.48 -19.63 -19.07
CA ALA A 274 95.10 -20.43 -18.02
C ALA A 274 96.28 -19.65 -17.44
N GLU A 275 96.05 -18.89 -16.38
CA GLU A 275 97.12 -18.35 -15.55
C GLU A 275 97.90 -19.54 -15.00
N LYS A 276 99.16 -19.64 -15.45
CA LYS A 276 100.15 -20.62 -15.00
C LYS A 276 100.62 -20.32 -13.58
#